data_AF-A0A7D5VM04-F1
#
_entry.id   AF-A0A7D5VM04-F1
#
_cell.length_a   1.000
_cell.length_b   1.000
_cell.length_c   1.000
_cell.angle_alpha   90.00
_cell.angle_beta   90.00
_cell.angle_gamma   90.00
#
_symmetry.space_group_name_H-M   'P 1'
#
loop_
_entity.id
_entity.type
_entity.pdbx_description
1 polymer ?
#
loop_
_entity_poly.entity_id
_entity_poly.type
_entity_poly.pdbx_seq_one_letter_code
_entity_poly.pdbx_strand_id
1 'polypeptide(L)' 'MITDYESLVRDLIARTERAVEDVARLAVDTGVTFKVDDIVDAVERGLPAGYPAPTTGEVTRRDIIGQMAQGIVSGEIYES' A
#
# COMPACT_ATOMS: atom_id res chain seq x y z
N MET A 1 -3.74 -22.45 8.04
CA MET A 1 -3.29 -21.39 8.95
C MET A 1 -4.19 -20.20 8.67
N ILE A 2 -5.13 -19.88 9.56
CA ILE A 2 -6.01 -18.72 9.39
C ILE A 2 -5.12 -17.53 9.77
N THR A 3 -4.56 -16.85 8.77
CA THR A 3 -3.91 -15.56 9.03
C THR A 3 -4.99 -14.64 9.56
N ASP A 4 -4.77 -14.11 10.76
CA ASP A 4 -5.67 -13.13 11.34
C ASP A 4 -5.81 -11.94 10.39
N TYR A 5 -7.05 -11.60 10.06
CA TYR A 5 -7.37 -10.54 9.11
C TYR A 5 -6.78 -9.21 9.56
N GLU A 6 -6.76 -8.94 10.86
CA GLU A 6 -6.14 -7.74 11.41
C GLU A 6 -4.63 -7.71 11.15
N SER A 7 -3.97 -8.87 11.30
CA SER A 7 -2.54 -9.01 11.00
C SER A 7 -2.22 -8.80 9.52
N LEU A 8 -3.10 -9.26 8.61
CA LEU A 8 -2.95 -9.01 7.16
C LEU A 8 -3.13 -7.54 6.81
N VAL A 9 -4.09 -6.86 7.43
CA VAL A 9 -4.31 -5.42 7.20
C VAL A 9 -3.12 -4.63 7.71
N ARG A 10 -2.61 -4.92 8.91
CA ARG A 10 -1.42 -4.25 9.47
C ARG A 10 -0.18 -4.48 8.62
N ASP A 11 0.05 -5.71 8.12
CA ASP A 11 1.16 -6.00 7.20
C ASP A 11 1.02 -5.19 5.89
N LEU A 12 -0.18 -5.11 5.33
CA LEU A 12 -0.42 -4.35 4.10
C LEU A 12 -0.21 -2.84 4.30
N ILE A 13 -0.64 -2.30 5.44
CA ILE A 13 -0.39 -0.89 5.83
C ILE A 13 1.12 -0.64 5.91
N ALA A 14 1.86 -1.44 6.68
CA ALA A 14 3.30 -1.26 6.87
C ALA A 14 4.09 -1.33 5.54
N ARG A 15 3.67 -2.21 4.62
CA ARG A 15 4.25 -2.29 3.28
C ARG A 15 3.94 -1.05 2.44
N THR A 16 2.72 -0.52 2.57
CA THR A 16 2.29 0.68 1.87
C THR A 16 3.02 1.91 2.39
N GLU A 17 3.16 2.07 3.69
CA GLU A 17 3.96 3.14 4.32
C GLU A 17 5.40 3.14 3.80
N ARG A 18 6.04 1.97 3.80
CA ARG A 18 7.42 1.84 3.30
C ARG A 18 7.52 2.19 1.81
N ALA A 19 6.55 1.78 1.00
CA ALA A 19 6.53 2.11 -0.42
C ALA A 19 6.34 3.61 -0.66
N VAL A 20 5.48 4.28 0.13
CA VAL A 20 5.32 5.74 0.11
C VAL A 20 6.65 6.41 0.43
N GLU A 21 7.35 5.98 1.48
CA GLU A 21 8.66 6.53 1.88
C GLU A 21 9.71 6.37 0.78
N ASP A 22 9.82 5.17 0.19
CA ASP A 22 10.79 4.88 -0.87
C ASP A 22 10.51 5.73 -2.13
N VAL A 23 9.24 5.87 -2.52
CA VAL A 23 8.83 6.73 -3.65
C VAL A 23 9.06 8.20 -3.35
N ALA A 24 8.76 8.67 -2.14
CA ALA A 24 9.01 10.05 -1.73
C ALA A 24 10.50 10.39 -1.73
N ARG A 25 11.36 9.48 -1.24
CA ARG A 25 12.81 9.64 -1.31
C ARG A 25 13.29 9.72 -2.76
N LEU A 26 12.81 8.82 -3.61
CA LEU A 26 13.17 8.83 -5.04
C LEU A 26 12.71 10.12 -5.73
N ALA A 27 11.52 10.62 -5.42
CA ALA A 27 11.00 11.88 -5.95
C ALA A 27 11.92 13.07 -5.65
N VAL A 28 12.43 13.14 -4.41
CA VAL A 28 13.38 14.16 -3.97
C VAL A 28 14.71 14.01 -4.70
N ASP A 29 15.24 12.80 -4.78
CA ASP A 29 16.55 12.52 -5.37
C ASP A 29 16.58 12.75 -6.90
N THR A 30 15.48 12.43 -7.60
CA THR A 30 15.42 12.51 -9.07
C THR A 30 14.70 13.74 -9.60
N GLY A 31 13.97 14.47 -8.75
CA GLY A 31 13.09 15.56 -9.17
C GLY A 31 11.90 15.11 -10.03
N VAL A 32 11.56 13.82 -9.99
CA VAL A 32 10.44 13.24 -10.77
C VAL A 32 9.20 13.20 -9.89
N THR A 33 8.08 13.65 -10.43
CA THR A 33 6.78 13.51 -9.77
C THR A 33 6.26 12.09 -9.94
N PHE A 34 5.89 11.46 -8.82
CA PHE A 34 5.25 10.14 -8.79
C PHE A 34 3.76 10.25 -8.51
N LYS A 35 3.00 9.22 -8.89
CA LYS A 35 1.57 9.08 -8.66
C LYS A 35 1.31 7.97 -7.64
N VAL A 36 0.10 7.95 -7.08
CA VAL A 36 -0.36 6.87 -6.17
C VAL A 36 -0.23 5.49 -6.84
N ASP A 37 -0.47 5.39 -8.14
CA ASP A 37 -0.31 4.12 -8.88
C ASP A 37 1.13 3.57 -8.84
N ASP A 38 2.15 4.43 -8.77
CA ASP A 38 3.54 4.00 -8.63
C ASP A 38 3.79 3.33 -7.28
N ILE A 39 3.10 3.79 -6.23
CA ILE A 39 3.13 3.22 -4.88
C ILE A 39 2.39 1.88 -4.89
N VAL A 40 1.21 1.81 -5.51
CA VAL A 40 0.45 0.56 -5.65
C VAL A 40 1.30 -0.50 -6.36
N ASP A 41 1.99 -0.13 -7.43
CA ASP A 41 2.88 -1.03 -8.16
C ASP A 41 4.08 -1.48 -7.33
N ALA A 42 4.68 -0.58 -6.56
CA ALA A 42 5.79 -0.91 -5.66
C ALA A 42 5.36 -1.92 -4.58
N VAL A 43 4.19 -1.71 -3.96
CA VAL A 43 3.63 -2.64 -2.97
C VAL A 43 3.34 -3.99 -3.60
N GLU A 44 2.61 -4.02 -4.72
CA GLU A 44 2.24 -5.25 -5.42
C GLU A 44 3.46 -6.10 -5.82
N ARG A 45 4.54 -5.47 -6.30
CA ARG A 45 5.80 -6.16 -6.62
C ARG A 45 6.50 -6.73 -5.39
N GLY A 46 6.29 -6.13 -4.22
CA GLY A 46 6.86 -6.56 -2.95
C GLY A 46 6.07 -7.64 -2.21
N LEU A 47 4.88 -8.01 -2.69
CA LEU A 47 4.06 -9.03 -2.05
C LEU A 47 4.57 -10.44 -2.36
N PRO A 48 4.56 -11.36 -1.38
CA PRO A 48 4.93 -12.75 -1.62
C PRO A 48 3.91 -13.44 -2.54
N ALA A 49 4.37 -14.45 -3.27
CA ALA A 49 3.48 -15.31 -4.05
C ALA A 49 2.42 -15.95 -3.13
N GLY A 50 1.15 -15.91 -3.56
CA GLY A 50 0.04 -16.43 -2.77
C GLY A 50 -0.43 -15.53 -1.62
N TYR A 51 0.00 -14.27 -1.57
CA TYR A 51 -0.54 -13.30 -0.62
C TYR A 51 -2.08 -13.23 -0.74
N PRO A 52 -2.83 -13.29 0.38
CA PRO A 52 -4.28 -13.35 0.36
C PRO A 52 -4.91 -12.23 -0.46
N ALA A 53 -5.87 -12.60 -1.31
CA ALA A 53 -6.70 -11.65 -2.02
C ALA A 53 -7.96 -11.32 -1.20
N PRO A 54 -8.53 -10.11 -1.35
CA PRO A 54 -9.83 -9.78 -0.79
C PRO A 54 -10.89 -10.79 -1.27
N THR A 55 -11.73 -11.27 -0.35
CA THR A 55 -12.70 -12.34 -0.61
C THR A 55 -14.04 -11.83 -1.14
N THR A 56 -14.30 -10.52 -1.08
CA THR A 56 -15.61 -9.93 -1.36
C THR A 56 -15.82 -9.54 -2.82
N GLY A 57 -14.81 -9.63 -3.68
CA GLY A 57 -14.92 -9.47 -5.16
C GLY A 57 -15.27 -8.07 -5.67
N GLU A 58 -15.85 -7.20 -4.86
CA GLU A 58 -16.18 -5.81 -5.18
C GLU A 58 -14.98 -4.87 -5.14
N VAL A 59 -13.93 -5.25 -4.41
CA VAL A 59 -12.72 -4.44 -4.21
C VAL A 59 -11.51 -5.31 -4.45
N THR A 60 -10.61 -4.88 -5.34
CA THR A 60 -9.34 -5.58 -5.57
C THR A 60 -8.31 -5.21 -4.51
N ARG A 61 -7.27 -6.03 -4.36
CA ARG A 61 -6.13 -5.70 -3.49
C ARG A 61 -5.49 -4.36 -3.86
N ARG A 62 -5.41 -4.07 -5.16
CA ARG A 62 -4.88 -2.81 -5.68
C ARG A 62 -5.73 -1.61 -5.26
N ASP A 63 -7.04 -1.76 -5.26
CA ASP A 63 -7.95 -0.69 -4.80
C ASP A 63 -7.74 -0.41 -3.30
N ILE A 64 -7.56 -1.46 -2.49
CA ILE A 64 -7.26 -1.33 -1.05
C ILE A 64 -5.91 -0.62 -0.84
N ILE A 65 -4.86 -1.05 -1.54
CA ILE A 65 -3.54 -0.42 -1.46
C ILE A 65 -3.62 1.04 -1.90
N GLY A 66 -4.37 1.35 -2.96
CA GLY A 66 -4.58 2.71 -3.46
C GLY A 66 -5.24 3.60 -2.41
N GLN A 67 -6.27 3.11 -1.72
CA GLN A 67 -6.92 3.82 -0.63
C GLN A 67 -5.96 4.03 0.57
N MET A 68 -5.18 3.01 0.93
CA MET A 68 -4.18 3.14 2.00
C MET A 68 -3.09 4.17 1.65
N ALA A 69 -2.54 4.11 0.43
CA ALA A 69 -1.53 5.03 -0.04
C ALA A 69 -2.06 6.48 -0.05
N GLN A 70 -3.30 6.68 -0.51
CA GLN A 70 -3.94 7.99 -0.48
C GLN A 70 -4.08 8.50 0.96
N GLY A 71 -4.55 7.66 1.89
CA GLY A 71 -4.72 8.00 3.31
C GLY A 71 -3.40 8.28 4.04
N ILE A 72 -2.31 7.60 3.66
CA ILE A 72 -0.97 7.86 4.20
C ILE A 72 -0.43 9.20 3.69
N VAL A 73 -0.58 9.48 2.39
CA VAL A 73 -0.10 10.72 1.77
C VAL A 73 -0.89 11.94 2.26
N SER A 74 -2.21 11.80 2.48
CA SER A 74 -3.05 12.85 3.05
C SER A 74 -2.86 13.03 4.56
N GLY A 75 -2.34 12.01 5.25
CA GLY A 75 -2.23 11.95 6.71
C GLY A 75 -3.49 11.45 7.42
N GLU A 76 -4.60 11.24 6.70
CA GLU A 76 -5.91 10.82 7.24
C GLU A 76 -5.84 9.51 8.03
N ILE A 77 -4.92 8.60 7.67
CA ILE A 77 -4.73 7.32 8.37
C ILE A 77 -4.25 7.47 9.82
N TYR A 78 -3.66 8.62 10.17
CA TYR A 78 -3.12 8.90 11.50
C TYR A 78 -4.01 9.82 12.35
N GLU A 79 -5.09 10.37 11.78
CA GLU A 79 -6.02 11.27 12.46
C GLU A 79 -7.15 10.54 13.21
N SER A 80 -7.09 9.20 13.29
CA SER A 80 -8.12 8.32 13.87
C SER A 80 -7.88 7.95 15.34
#